data_AF-A0A4Y8LQ49-F1
#
_entry.id   AF-A0A4Y8LQ49-F1
#
_cell.length_a   1.000
_cell.length_b   1.000
_cell.length_c   1.000
_cell.angle_alpha   90.00
_cell.angle_beta   90.00
_cell.angle_gamma   90.00
#
_symmetry.space_group_name_H-M   'P 1'
#
loop_
_entity.id
_entity.type
_entity.pdbx_description
1 polymer ?
#
loop_
_entity_poly.entity_id
_entity_poly.type
_entity_poly.pdbx_seq_one_letter_code
_entity_poly.pdbx_strand_id
1 'polypeptide(L)' 'MNSYEKAIAEQLHQLYGYTPTVAKEIIEEYRAVMGLIGGYPMASDYAEYFHLAKQEGRTGKEWINAILKRREEAAALAQ' A
#
# COMPACT_ATOMS: atom_id res chain seq x y z
N MET A 1 -0.13 10.45 11.42
CA MET A 1 -0.89 10.21 10.18
C MET A 1 -1.37 11.53 9.62
N ASN A 2 -1.09 11.80 8.34
CA ASN A 2 -1.65 12.93 7.60
C ASN A 2 -3.13 12.68 7.22
N SER A 3 -3.79 13.67 6.62
CA SER A 3 -5.22 13.57 6.27
C SER A 3 -5.53 12.44 5.28
N TYR A 4 -4.62 12.13 4.37
CA TYR A 4 -4.80 11.09 3.36
C TYR A 4 -4.66 9.68 3.97
N GLU A 5 -3.67 9.48 4.84
CA GLU A 5 -3.52 8.25 5.62
C GLU A 5 -4.74 8.00 6.50
N LYS A 6 -5.33 9.04 7.10
CA LYS A 6 -6.56 8.91 7.87
C LYS A 6 -7.72 8.41 7.01
N ALA A 7 -7.88 8.95 5.79
CA ALA A 7 -8.89 8.48 4.84
C ALA A 7 -8.70 7.01 4.48
N ILE A 8 -7.46 6.55 4.26
CA ILE A 8 -7.18 5.12 4.00
C ILE A 8 -7.55 4.27 5.23
N ALA A 9 -7.26 4.75 6.45
CA ALA A 9 -7.60 4.03 7.68
C ALA A 9 -9.12 3.90 7.86
N GLU A 10 -9.86 4.95 7.53
CA GLU A 10 -11.33 4.92 7.52
C GLU A 10 -11.86 3.93 6.49
N GLN A 11 -11.29 3.88 5.28
CA GLN A 11 -11.67 2.89 4.27
C GLN A 11 -11.34 1.46 4.71
N LEU A 12 -10.18 1.21 5.33
CA LEU A 12 -9.84 -0.09 5.92
C LEU A 12 -10.86 -0.53 6.98
N HIS A 13 -11.37 0.40 7.78
CA HIS A 13 -12.42 0.13 8.74
C HIS A 13 -13.77 -0.15 8.05
N GLN A 14 -14.21 0.73 7.14
CA GLN A 14 -15.51 0.64 6.49
C GLN A 14 -15.65 -0.59 5.58
N LEU A 15 -14.61 -0.92 4.82
CA LEU A 15 -14.66 -1.98 3.80
C LEU A 15 -14.31 -3.36 4.39
N TYR A 16 -13.39 -3.42 5.35
CA TYR A 16 -12.82 -4.69 5.83
C TYR A 16 -12.91 -4.89 7.35
N GLY A 17 -13.51 -3.94 8.08
CA GLY A 17 -13.77 -4.09 9.52
C GLY A 17 -12.52 -3.97 10.40
N TYR A 18 -11.41 -3.45 9.89
CA TYR A 18 -10.21 -3.26 10.72
C TYR A 18 -10.47 -2.26 11.85
N THR A 19 -9.93 -2.54 13.04
CA THR A 19 -9.96 -1.59 14.15
C THR A 19 -9.01 -0.42 13.85
N PRO A 20 -9.20 0.76 14.46
CA PRO A 20 -8.30 1.90 14.24
C PRO A 20 -6.83 1.58 14.52
N THR A 21 -6.56 0.74 15.54
CA THR A 21 -5.20 0.28 15.86
C THR A 21 -4.62 -0.56 14.74
N VAL A 22 -5.34 -1.56 14.25
CA VAL A 22 -4.85 -2.45 13.18
C VAL A 22 -4.73 -1.70 11.86
N ALA A 23 -5.67 -0.80 11.54
CA ALA A 23 -5.60 0.03 10.34
C ALA A 23 -4.35 0.93 10.35
N LYS A 24 -4.00 1.48 11.52
CA LYS A 24 -2.76 2.25 11.68
C LYS A 24 -1.51 1.40 11.44
N GLU A 25 -1.44 0.20 12.01
CA GLU A 25 -0.32 -0.73 11.79
C GLU A 25 -0.15 -1.07 10.31
N ILE A 26 -1.25 -1.34 9.62
CA ILE A 26 -1.27 -1.61 8.17
C ILE A 26 -0.70 -0.42 7.41
N ILE A 27 -1.16 0.79 7.72
CA ILE A 27 -0.69 1.99 7.01
C ILE A 27 0.79 2.24 7.28
N GLU A 28 1.27 2.01 8.50
CA GLU A 28 2.69 2.16 8.81
C GLU A 28 3.56 1.15 8.05
N GLU A 29 3.12 -0.11 7.93
CA GLU A 29 3.80 -1.16 7.17
C GLU A 29 3.93 -0.82 5.67
N TYR A 30 2.85 -0.30 5.06
CA TYR A 30 2.82 -0.01 3.62
C TYR A 30 3.05 1.46 3.27
N ARG A 31 3.39 2.33 4.24
CA ARG A 31 3.54 3.78 4.01
C ARG A 31 4.49 4.09 2.85
N ALA A 32 5.64 3.43 2.83
CA ALA A 32 6.65 3.64 1.81
C ALA A 32 6.19 3.15 0.41
N VAL A 33 5.25 2.20 0.35
CA VAL A 33 4.67 1.72 -0.91
C VAL A 33 3.85 2.81 -1.60
N MET A 34 3.10 3.62 -0.83
CA MET A 34 2.28 4.71 -1.39
C MET A 34 3.09 5.72 -2.21
N GLY A 35 4.35 5.97 -1.84
CA GLY A 35 5.23 6.87 -2.60
C GLY A 35 5.82 6.25 -3.86
N LEU A 36 5.70 4.92 -4.02
CA LEU A 36 6.24 4.17 -5.17
C LEU A 36 5.16 3.75 -6.15
N ILE A 37 3.91 3.60 -5.70
CA ILE A 37 2.78 3.38 -6.59
C ILE A 37 2.54 4.70 -7.34
N GLY A 38 2.82 4.68 -8.65
CA GLY A 38 2.51 5.79 -9.53
C GLY A 38 1.01 5.87 -9.80
N GLY A 39 0.56 7.01 -10.33
CA GLY A 39 -0.86 7.30 -10.56
C GLY A 39 -1.47 8.09 -9.41
N TYR A 40 -2.79 8.30 -9.47
CA TYR A 40 -3.57 8.97 -8.43
C TYR A 40 -4.60 8.00 -7.83
N PRO A 41 -4.18 6.95 -7.10
CA PRO A 41 -5.13 6.04 -6.46
C PRO A 41 -5.98 6.80 -5.42
N MET A 42 -7.21 6.34 -5.24
CA MET A 42 -8.08 6.80 -4.17
C MET A 42 -7.72 6.09 -2.87
N ALA A 43 -8.20 6.63 -1.74
CA ALA A 43 -7.98 6.02 -0.43
C ALA A 43 -8.57 4.60 -0.34
N SER A 44 -9.67 4.34 -1.04
CA SER A 44 -10.30 3.01 -1.16
C SER A 44 -9.39 2.00 -1.86
N ASP A 45 -8.69 2.43 -2.91
CA ASP A 45 -7.80 1.56 -3.68
C ASP A 45 -6.60 1.14 -2.81
N TYR A 46 -6.01 2.07 -2.08
CA TYR A 46 -4.96 1.75 -1.11
C TYR A 46 -5.46 0.83 0.01
N ALA A 47 -6.68 1.01 0.50
CA ALA A 47 -7.26 0.12 1.50
C ALA A 47 -7.39 -1.32 0.96
N GLU A 48 -7.86 -1.49 -0.27
CA GLU A 48 -7.94 -2.79 -0.93
C GLU A 48 -6.55 -3.42 -1.13
N TYR A 49 -5.61 -2.67 -1.68
CA TYR A 49 -4.22 -3.09 -1.89
C TYR A 49 -3.57 -3.60 -0.61
N PHE A 50 -3.71 -2.86 0.49
CA PHE A 50 -3.12 -3.23 1.76
C PHE A 50 -3.86 -4.40 2.42
N HIS A 51 -5.17 -4.47 2.27
CA HIS A 51 -5.95 -5.62 2.73
C HIS A 51 -5.48 -6.91 2.03
N LEU A 52 -5.38 -6.90 0.70
CA LEU A 52 -4.94 -8.06 -0.08
C LEU A 52 -3.51 -8.46 0.26
N ALA A 53 -2.58 -7.50 0.31
CA ALA A 53 -1.20 -7.79 0.67
C ALA A 53 -1.09 -8.41 2.07
N LYS A 54 -1.88 -7.93 3.04
CA LYS A 54 -1.94 -8.50 4.38
C LYS A 54 -2.53 -9.91 4.40
N GLN A 55 -3.61 -10.17 3.63
CA GLN A 55 -4.21 -11.50 3.49
C GLN A 55 -3.22 -12.51 2.88
N GLU A 56 -2.40 -12.06 1.94
CA GLU A 56 -1.35 -12.88 1.31
C GLU A 56 -0.06 -12.99 2.14
N GLY A 57 0.01 -12.33 3.32
CA GLY A 57 1.20 -12.33 4.17
C GLY A 57 2.39 -11.58 3.57
N ARG A 58 2.17 -10.69 2.59
CA ARG A 58 3.23 -9.91 1.94
C ARG A 58 3.48 -8.62 2.71
N THR A 59 4.75 -8.35 3.02
CA THR A 59 5.18 -7.14 3.73
C THR A 59 5.33 -5.94 2.78
N GLY A 60 5.30 -4.73 3.34
CA GLY A 60 5.57 -3.51 2.58
C GLY A 60 6.97 -3.51 1.96
N LYS A 61 7.95 -4.09 2.67
CA LYS A 61 9.32 -4.27 2.18
C LYS A 61 9.39 -5.14 0.93
N GLU A 62 8.71 -6.28 0.93
CA GLU A 62 8.66 -7.17 -0.24
C GLU A 62 8.01 -6.49 -1.44
N TRP A 63 6.95 -5.71 -1.19
CA TRP A 63 6.30 -4.94 -2.25
C TRP A 63 7.23 -3.88 -2.85
N ILE A 64 7.92 -3.09 -2.01
CA ILE A 64 8.90 -2.10 -2.46
C ILE A 64 9.95 -2.77 -3.35
N ASN A 65 10.51 -3.90 -2.90
CA ASN A 65 11.52 -4.64 -3.67
C ASN A 65 10.97 -5.11 -5.03
N ALA A 66 9.73 -5.60 -5.07
CA ALA A 66 9.08 -6.01 -6.30
C ALA A 66 8.86 -4.84 -7.29
N ILE A 67 8.50 -3.65 -6.79
CA ILE A 67 8.36 -2.45 -7.63
C ILE A 67 9.72 -2.03 -8.20
N LEU A 68 10.76 -1.96 -7.36
CA LEU A 68 12.09 -1.54 -7.79
C LEU A 68 12.68 -2.50 -8.82
N LYS A 69 12.57 -3.81 -8.58
CA LYS A 69 13.02 -4.84 -9.53
C LYS A 69 12.35 -4.70 -10.90
N ARG A 70 11.02 -4.54 -10.94
CA ARG A 70 10.30 -4.34 -12.21
C ARG A 70 10.74 -3.09 -12.95
N ARG A 71 11.05 -1.99 -12.24
CA ARG A 71 11.53 -0.75 -12.86
C ARG A 71 12.93 -0.92 -13.46
N GLU A 72 13.80 -1.64 -12.77
CA GLU A 72 15.14 -1.99 -13.27
C GLU A 72 15.05 -2.85 -14.55
N GLU A 73 14.24 -3.90 -14.52
CA GLU A 73 13.98 -4.77 -15.68
C GLU A 73 13.42 -3.99 -16.87
N ALA A 74 12.45 -3.09 -16.64
CA ALA A 74 11.88 -2.24 -17.69
C ALA A 74 12.91 -1.26 -18.27
N ALA A 75 13.79 -0.70 -17.44
CA ALA A 75 14.85 0.20 -17.89
C ALA A 75 15.90 -0.54 -18.73
N ALA A 76 16.26 -1.77 -18.37
CA ALA A 76 17.21 -2.59 -19.11
C ALA A 76 16.70 -2.99 -20.51
N LEU A 77 15.38 -3.17 -20.68
CA LEU A 77 14.76 -3.49 -21.97
C LEU A 77 14.60 -2.29 -22.91
N ALA A 78 14.72 -1.07 -22.38
CA ALA A 78 14.59 0.17 -23.13
C ALA A 78 15.94 0.74 -23.64
N GLN A 79 17.05 0.06 -23.32
CA GLN A 79 18.41 0.36 -23.78
C GLN A 79 18.79 -0.47 -25.00
#